data_AF-A0A4P7WEW5-F1
#
_entry.id   AF-A0A4P7WEW5-F1
#
_cell.length_a   1.000
_cell.length_b   1.000
_cell.length_c   1.000
_cell.angle_alpha   90.00
_cell.angle_beta   90.00
_cell.angle_gamma   90.00
#
_symmetry.space_group_name_H-M   'P 1'
#
loop_
_entity.id
_entity.type
_entity.pdbx_description
1 polymer ?
#
loop_
_entity_poly.entity_id
_entity_poly.type
_entity_poly.pdbx_seq_one_letter_code
_entity_poly.pdbx_strand_id
1 'polypeptide(L)'
;MAEEQKRAFVVPFPEFKAHPNCYTCDHHVVRIRDKDANLLEEHEAVGDTAEAAGDWALEQGYIVFIQKEELVRNGVKPDPKDPSQWRSYTKADQLKHKRKSLADVA
;
A
#
# COMPACT_ATOMS: atom_id res chain seq x y z
N MET A 1 8.17 11.37 -24.98
CA MET A 1 7.22 11.68 -23.89
C MET A 1 7.74 10.98 -22.66
N ALA A 2 8.23 11.72 -21.66
CA ALA A 2 8.75 11.12 -20.45
C ALA A 2 7.55 10.85 -19.54
N GLU A 3 7.06 9.62 -19.52
CA GLU A 3 6.09 9.18 -18.52
C GLU A 3 6.77 9.35 -17.14
N GLU A 4 6.40 10.41 -16.42
CA GLU A 4 6.77 10.57 -15.01
C GLU A 4 6.32 9.30 -14.29
N GLN A 5 7.28 8.49 -13.85
CA GLN A 5 7.02 7.24 -13.14
C GLN A 5 6.45 7.56 -11.76
N LYS A 6 5.14 7.79 -11.70
CA LYS A 6 4.39 8.02 -10.47
C LYS A 6 4.41 6.76 -9.61
N ARG A 7 4.77 6.91 -8.33
CA ARG A 7 4.90 5.83 -7.35
C ARG A 7 3.76 5.91 -6.34
N ALA A 8 3.07 4.81 -6.10
CA ALA A 8 2.02 4.71 -5.11
C ALA A 8 2.56 4.01 -3.86
N PHE A 9 2.46 4.66 -2.70
CA PHE A 9 2.89 4.13 -1.42
C PHE A 9 1.66 3.81 -0.57
N VAL A 10 1.46 2.54 -0.26
CA VAL A 10 0.34 2.09 0.56
C VAL A 10 0.75 2.09 2.02
N VAL A 11 0.05 2.87 2.82
CA VAL A 11 0.29 3.03 4.26
C VAL A 11 -0.99 2.74 5.05
N PRO A 12 -0.90 2.14 6.25
CA PRO A 12 -2.06 1.90 7.09
C PRO A 12 -2.63 3.22 7.67
N PHE A 13 -3.94 3.26 7.88
CA PHE A 13 -4.71 4.33 8.49
C PHE A 13 -5.60 3.82 9.64
N PRO A 14 -5.74 4.57 10.76
CA PRO A 14 -5.04 5.81 11.08
C PRO A 14 -3.52 5.63 11.09
N GLU A 15 -2.80 6.66 10.65
CA GLU A 15 -1.36 6.75 10.87
C GLU A 15 -1.19 6.49 12.37
N PHE A 16 -0.44 5.44 12.75
CA PHE A 16 -0.30 4.95 14.13
C PHE A 16 -1.51 4.16 14.67
N LYS A 17 -1.52 2.84 14.41
CA LYS A 17 -2.13 1.89 15.37
C LYS A 17 -1.32 1.91 16.65
N ALA A 18 -1.67 2.79 17.57
CA ALA A 18 -1.14 2.75 18.93
C ALA A 18 -1.74 1.61 19.79
N HIS A 19 -2.61 0.75 19.23
CA HIS A 19 -3.30 -0.27 20.02
C HIS A 19 -3.29 -1.68 19.38
N PRO A 20 -2.84 -2.72 20.12
CA PRO A 20 -2.80 -4.10 19.65
C PRO A 20 -4.18 -4.72 19.37
N ASN A 21 -5.27 -4.08 19.78
CA ASN A 21 -6.65 -4.59 19.66
C ASN A 21 -7.49 -3.95 18.53
N CYS A 22 -6.94 -3.06 17.70
CA CYS A 22 -7.71 -2.34 16.67
C CYS A 22 -7.49 -2.89 15.24
N TYR A 23 -7.24 -4.19 15.09
CA TYR A 23 -6.94 -4.86 13.81
C TYR A 23 -8.15 -5.17 12.92
N THR A 24 -9.31 -4.62 13.24
CA THR A 24 -10.57 -4.94 12.56
C THR A 24 -11.15 -3.77 11.77
N CYS A 25 -10.53 -2.58 11.81
CA CYS A 25 -10.94 -1.40 11.02
C CYS A 25 -9.70 -0.79 10.35
N ASP A 26 -8.97 -1.63 9.61
CA ASP A 26 -7.76 -1.26 8.88
C ASP A 26 -8.11 -0.51 7.60
N HIS A 27 -8.17 0.81 7.66
CA HIS A 27 -8.22 1.61 6.44
C HIS A 27 -6.79 1.69 5.89
N HIS A 28 -6.60 1.64 4.58
CA HIS A 28 -5.28 1.81 3.98
C HIS A 28 -5.31 3.01 3.05
N VAL A 29 -4.39 3.96 3.24
CA VAL A 29 -4.25 5.12 2.38
C VAL A 29 -3.21 4.82 1.31
N VAL A 30 -3.50 5.22 0.09
CA VAL A 30 -2.56 5.23 -1.02
C VAL A 30 -2.03 6.65 -1.19
N ARG A 31 -0.76 6.85 -0.87
CA ARG A 31 -0.04 8.10 -1.09
C ARG A 31 0.68 8.05 -2.43
N ILE A 32 0.20 8.81 -3.40
CA ILE A 32 0.84 8.96 -4.72
C ILE A 32 1.95 10.00 -4.60
N ARG A 33 3.16 9.61 -4.94
CA ARG A 33 4.35 10.44 -4.91
C ARG A 33 5.06 10.43 -6.25
N ASP A 34 5.74 11.52 -6.54
CA ASP A 34 6.65 11.61 -7.68
C ASP A 34 7.99 10.90 -7.41
N LYS A 35 8.85 10.76 -8.44
CA LYS A 35 10.21 10.19 -8.33
C LYS A 35 11.08 10.86 -7.26
N ASP A 36 10.83 12.13 -6.95
CA ASP A 36 11.52 12.91 -5.91
C ASP A 36 10.93 12.70 -4.50
N ALA A 37 10.01 11.73 -4.33
CA ALA A 37 9.28 11.43 -3.10
C ALA A 37 8.38 12.57 -2.59
N ASN A 38 8.13 13.59 -3.43
CA ASN A 38 7.16 14.64 -3.17
C ASN A 38 5.74 14.06 -3.24
N LEU A 39 4.92 14.34 -2.23
CA LEU A 39 3.52 13.94 -2.22
C LEU A 39 2.79 14.72 -3.31
N LEU A 40 2.21 14.01 -4.27
CA LEU A 40 1.38 14.58 -5.31
C LEU A 40 -0.08 14.54 -4.88
N GLU A 41 -0.56 13.35 -4.54
CA GLU A 41 -1.97 13.10 -4.24
C GLU A 41 -2.08 12.05 -3.12
N GLU A 42 -3.07 12.21 -2.25
CA GLU A 42 -3.43 11.23 -1.23
C GLU A 42 -4.83 10.70 -1.55
N HIS A 43 -4.94 9.40 -1.77
CA HIS A 43 -6.20 8.72 -1.95
C HIS A 43 -6.44 7.81 -0.76
N GLU A 44 -7.50 8.08 -0.01
CA GLU A 44 -8.06 7.09 0.90
C GLU A 44 -8.59 5.95 0.03
N ALA A 45 -7.84 4.85 -0.04
CA ALA A 45 -8.26 3.71 -0.82
C ALA A 45 -9.27 2.90 -0.02
N VAL A 46 -10.39 2.61 -0.68
CA VAL A 46 -11.47 1.79 -0.15
C VAL A 46 -11.03 0.34 -0.20
N GLY A 47 -10.50 -0.17 0.91
CA GLY A 47 -10.18 -1.58 1.05
C GLY A 47 -9.68 -1.89 2.45
N ASP A 48 -10.21 -2.96 3.05
CA ASP A 48 -9.84 -3.44 4.39
C ASP A 48 -8.36 -3.89 4.51
N THR A 49 -7.61 -4.00 3.39
CA THR A 49 -6.22 -4.49 3.37
C THR A 49 -5.27 -3.66 2.50
N ALA A 50 -3.98 -3.65 2.86
CA ALA A 50 -2.91 -3.00 2.10
C ALA A 50 -2.79 -3.54 0.66
N GLU A 51 -3.11 -4.83 0.49
CA GLU A 51 -3.10 -5.48 -0.82
C GLU A 51 -4.26 -4.98 -1.69
N ALA A 52 -5.45 -4.75 -1.14
CA ALA A 52 -6.57 -4.17 -1.87
C ALA A 52 -6.30 -2.72 -2.32
N ALA A 53 -5.73 -1.91 -1.43
CA ALA A 53 -5.27 -0.57 -1.76
C ALA A 53 -4.16 -0.59 -2.83
N GLY A 54 -3.26 -1.59 -2.77
CA GLY A 54 -2.24 -1.82 -3.79
C GLY A 54 -2.78 -2.31 -5.13
N ASP A 55 -3.84 -3.12 -5.13
CA ASP A 55 -4.57 -3.58 -6.33
C ASP A 55 -5.10 -2.37 -7.11
N TRP A 56 -5.84 -1.50 -6.42
CA TRP A 56 -6.39 -0.28 -6.99
C TRP A 56 -5.29 0.59 -7.62
N ALA A 57 -4.19 0.83 -6.89
CA ALA A 57 -3.10 1.65 -7.38
C ALA A 57 -2.37 1.03 -8.59
N LEU A 58 -2.23 -0.31 -8.63
CA LEU A 58 -1.69 -1.02 -9.79
C LEU A 58 -2.62 -0.92 -11.00
N GLU A 59 -3.94 -0.98 -10.81
CA GLU A 59 -4.93 -0.84 -11.88
C GLU A 59 -4.95 0.57 -12.49
N GLN A 60 -4.61 1.60 -11.71
CA GLN A 60 -4.39 2.96 -12.22
C GLN A 60 -3.07 3.14 -13.00
N GLY A 61 -2.21 2.11 -13.04
CA GLY A 61 -0.93 2.14 -13.74
C GLY A 61 0.25 2.69 -12.91
N TYR A 62 0.10 2.80 -11.59
CA TYR A 62 1.18 3.25 -10.70
C TYR A 62 2.16 2.13 -10.35
N ILE A 63 3.40 2.51 -10.01
CA ILE A 63 4.36 1.60 -9.39
C ILE A 63 4.03 1.52 -7.90
N VAL A 64 3.56 0.37 -7.43
CA VAL A 64 3.03 0.21 -6.08
C VAL A 64 4.09 -0.31 -5.09
N PHE A 65 4.14 0.34 -3.93
CA PHE A 65 5.02 0.03 -2.81
C PHE A 65 4.17 -0.10 -1.56
N ILE A 66 4.09 -1.30 -0.99
CA ILE A 66 3.35 -1.57 0.23
C ILE A 66 4.31 -1.52 1.41
N GLN A 67 3.93 -0.83 2.49
CA GLN A 67 4.72 -0.84 3.72
C GLN A 67 4.85 -2.27 4.26
N LYS A 68 6.06 -2.67 4.66
CA LYS A 68 6.28 -4.00 5.24
C LYS A 68 5.46 -4.17 6.52
N GLU A 69 4.78 -5.31 6.64
CA GLU A 69 3.90 -5.64 7.77
C GLU A 69 4.62 -5.54 9.14
N GLU A 70 5.90 -5.92 9.21
CA GLU A 70 6.70 -5.79 10.43
C GLU A 70 6.80 -4.33 10.92
N LEU A 71 6.91 -3.38 10.00
CA LEU A 71 6.99 -1.96 10.33
C LEU A 71 5.64 -1.39 10.75
N VAL A 72 4.57 -1.88 10.10
CA VAL A 72 3.20 -1.58 10.50
C VAL A 72 2.94 -2.05 11.93
N ARG A 73 3.33 -3.29 12.26
CA ARG A 73 3.19 -3.87 13.61
C ARG A 73 3.99 -3.12 14.67
N ASN A 74 5.16 -2.62 14.30
CA ASN A 74 6.01 -1.81 15.20
C ASN A 74 5.62 -0.33 15.25
N GLY A 75 4.56 0.10 14.53
CA GLY A 75 4.13 1.50 14.50
C GLY A 75 5.15 2.46 13.89
N VAL A 76 6.05 1.95 13.04
CA VAL A 76 7.12 2.74 12.41
C VAL A 76 6.51 3.66 11.37
N LYS A 77 6.82 4.95 11.47
CA LYS A 77 6.39 5.94 10.49
C LYS A 77 7.05 5.64 9.14
N PRO A 78 6.27 5.41 8.07
CA PRO A 78 6.82 5.09 6.76
C PRO A 78 7.59 6.28 6.18
N ASP A 79 8.85 6.05 5.83
CA ASP A 79 9.67 6.98 5.06
C ASP A 79 9.77 6.52 3.59
N PRO A 80 9.25 7.30 2.62
CA PRO A 80 9.21 6.94 1.21
C PRO A 80 10.58 7.03 0.51
N LYS A 81 11.57 7.65 1.16
CA LYS A 81 12.96 7.66 0.70
C LYS A 81 13.74 6.44 1.20
N ASP A 82 13.23 5.74 2.22
CA ASP A 82 13.83 4.50 2.72
C ASP A 82 13.25 3.27 2.00
N PRO A 83 13.95 2.69 1.00
CA PRO A 83 13.45 1.51 0.27
C PRO A 83 13.35 0.26 1.14
N SER A 84 14.04 0.20 2.28
CA SER A 84 14.00 -0.94 3.20
C SER A 84 12.64 -1.06 3.89
N GLN A 85 11.85 0.01 3.92
CA GLN A 85 10.52 0.01 4.53
C GLN A 85 9.41 -0.50 3.62
N TRP A 86 9.70 -0.65 2.33
CA TRP A 86 8.70 -0.96 1.32
C TRP A 86 8.94 -2.32 0.68
N ARG A 87 7.85 -2.93 0.25
CA ARG A 87 7.84 -4.08 -0.65
C ARG A 87 7.17 -3.65 -1.96
N SER A 88 7.87 -3.83 -3.07
CA SER A 88 7.30 -3.64 -4.40
C SER A 88 6.14 -4.63 -4.62
N TYR A 89 4.97 -4.11 -4.98
CA TYR A 89 3.79 -4.89 -5.29
C TYR A 89 3.58 -4.92 -6.80
N THR A 90 3.56 -6.12 -7.38
CA THR A 90 3.50 -6.31 -8.84
C THR A 90 2.19 -6.97 -9.26
N LYS A 91 1.89 -6.97 -10.56
CA LYS A 91 0.76 -7.73 -11.12
C LYS A 91 0.82 -9.23 -10.77
N ALA A 92 2.00 -9.80 -10.56
CA ALA A 92 2.14 -11.18 -10.13
C ALA A 92 1.69 -11.39 -8.67
N ASP A 93 1.94 -10.42 -7.79
CA ASP A 93 1.42 -10.40 -6.41
C ASP A 93 -0.11 -10.19 -6.41
N GLN A 94 -0.60 -9.29 -7.26
CA GLN A 94 -2.03 -9.06 -7.49
C GLN A 94 -2.79 -10.35 -7.85
N LEU A 95 -2.28 -11.08 -8.84
CA LEU A 95 -2.86 -12.35 -9.28
C LEU A 95 -2.82 -13.42 -8.18
N LYS A 96 -1.77 -13.46 -7.37
CA LYS A 96 -1.66 -14.38 -6.22
C LYS A 96 -2.67 -14.04 -5.12
N HIS A 97 -2.84 -12.76 -4.82
CA HIS A 97 -3.83 -12.29 -3.84
C HIS A 97 -5.25 -12.61 -4.32
N LYS A 98 -5.61 -12.22 -5.55
CA LYS A 98 -6.92 -12.56 -6.16
C LYS A 98 -7.19 -14.07 -6.16
N ARG A 99 -6.18 -14.90 -6.44
CA ARG A 99 -6.30 -16.37 -6.34
C ARG A 99 -6.56 -16.86 -4.93
N LYS A 100 -5.89 -16.31 -3.91
CA LYS A 100 -6.11 -16.67 -2.51
C LYS A 100 -7.52 -16.25 -2.05
N SER A 101 -7.98 -15.05 -2.40
CA SER A 101 -9.32 -14.58 -2.05
C SER A 101 -10.43 -15.42 -2.69
N LEU A 102 -10.24 -15.92 -3.92
CA LEU A 102 -11.21 -16.82 -4.57
C LEU A 102 -11.20 -18.24 -3.98
N ALA A 103 -10.04 -18.73 -3.55
CA ALA A 103 -9.91 -20.06 -2.95
C ALA A 103 -10.52 -20.17 -1.54
N ASP A 104 -10.76 -19.03 -0.88
CA ASP A 104 -11.42 -18.96 0.44
C ASP A 104 -12.97 -18.98 0.34
N VAL A 105 -13.51 -18.94 -0.89
CA VAL A 105 -14.97 -18.92 -1.17
C VAL A 105 -15.47 -20.27 -1.74
N ALA A 106 -14.71 -21.36 -1.59
CA ALA A 106 -15.05 -22.69 -2.12
C ALA A 106 -15.27 -23.73 -1.01
#